data_AF-A0AAI9ZN86-F1
#
_entry.id   AF-A0AAI9ZN86-F1
#
_cell.length_a   1.000
_cell.length_b   1.000
_cell.length_c   1.000
_cell.angle_alpha   90.00
_cell.angle_beta   90.00
_cell.angle_gamma   90.00
#
_symmetry.space_group_name_H-M   'P 1'
#
loop_
_entity.id
_entity.type
_entity.pdbx_description
1 polymer ?
#
loop_
_entity_poly.entity_id
_entity_poly.type
_entity_poly.pdbx_seq_one_letter_code
_entity_poly.pdbx_strand_id
1 'polypeptide(L)'
;MSCGHTIHSPPTHCEKGARCQQQQPQSAFLEDSCAACHRPTSYAQNRTRYEAEHALLMGEYMQADAAGDEDGMRRLRRAMLEHTRLLRQLNFAVILVREEPCGDVKWPACE
;
A
#
# COMPACT_ATOMS: atom_id res chain seq x y z
N MET A 1 -12.23 -0.32 1.44
CA MET A 1 -11.29 0.80 1.59
C MET A 1 -11.15 1.46 0.20
N SER A 2 -11.95 2.50 -0.16
CA SER A 2 -11.55 3.92 0.08
C SER A 2 -10.41 3.99 1.07
N CYS A 3 -9.36 4.77 0.89
CA CYS A 3 -8.28 4.79 1.90
C CYS A 3 -8.76 5.08 3.35
N GLY A 4 -10.06 5.32 3.56
CA GLY A 4 -10.71 5.37 4.87
C GLY A 4 -10.63 6.77 5.45
N HIS A 5 -10.00 7.69 4.72
CA HIS A 5 -9.99 9.09 5.05
C HIS A 5 -11.39 9.66 4.85
N THR A 6 -12.11 9.77 5.96
CA THR A 6 -13.33 10.56 6.04
C THR A 6 -12.90 12.02 6.18
N ILE A 7 -13.04 12.82 5.14
CA ILE A 7 -12.88 14.28 5.28
C ILE A 7 -14.26 14.84 5.63
N HIS A 8 -14.37 15.49 6.79
CA HIS A 8 -15.58 16.22 7.15
C HIS A 8 -15.65 17.49 6.31
N SER A 9 -16.29 17.40 5.14
CA SER A 9 -16.58 18.57 4.32
C SER A 9 -17.80 19.28 4.91
N PRO A 10 -17.78 20.62 5.08
CA PRO A 10 -19.00 21.35 5.38
C PRO A 10 -19.97 21.20 4.21
N PRO A 11 -21.29 21.05 4.45
CA PRO A 11 -22.27 20.81 3.41
C PRO A 11 -22.22 21.90 2.32
N THR A 12 -22.19 21.47 1.06
CA THR A 12 -21.97 22.27 -0.16
C THR A 12 -22.99 23.39 -0.40
N HIS A 13 -24.06 23.46 0.41
CA HIS A 13 -25.11 24.48 0.35
C HIS A 13 -25.44 25.12 1.70
N CYS A 14 -24.47 25.23 2.61
CA CYS A 14 -24.67 26.07 3.80
C CYS A 14 -24.43 27.55 3.49
N GLU A 15 -25.33 28.16 2.70
CA GLU A 15 -25.42 29.61 2.65
C GLU A 15 -25.99 30.10 4.00
N LYS A 16 -25.08 30.54 4.88
CA LYS A 16 -25.29 31.36 6.07
C LYS A 16 -26.71 31.36 6.63
N GLY A 17 -27.04 30.33 7.42
CA GLY A 17 -28.26 30.30 8.22
C GLY A 17 -28.16 29.34 9.38
N ALA A 18 -28.76 29.70 10.53
CA ALA A 18 -28.73 28.94 11.79
C ALA A 18 -29.24 27.48 11.68
N ARG A 19 -29.78 27.07 10.53
CA ARG A 19 -30.22 25.70 10.24
C ARG A 19 -29.08 24.73 9.88
N CYS A 20 -27.86 25.19 9.64
CA CYS A 20 -26.76 24.26 9.33
C CYS A 20 -26.20 23.50 10.54
N GLN A 21 -26.45 23.97 11.78
CA GLN A 21 -25.98 23.27 12.98
C GLN A 21 -26.66 21.91 13.21
N GLN A 22 -27.73 21.59 12.47
CA GLN A 22 -28.45 20.32 12.56
C GLN A 22 -28.19 19.36 11.40
N GLN A 23 -27.38 19.76 10.40
CA GLN A 23 -27.00 18.85 9.33
C GLN A 23 -25.80 18.02 9.80
N GLN A 24 -26.03 16.72 10.02
CA GLN A 24 -24.95 15.79 10.30
C GLN A 24 -23.93 15.85 9.16
N PRO A 25 -22.61 15.84 9.47
CA PRO A 25 -21.58 15.73 8.46
C PRO A 25 -21.89 14.52 7.57
N GLN A 26 -22.16 14.78 6.29
CA GLN A 26 -22.35 13.69 5.33
C GLN A 26 -20.97 13.10 5.04
N SER A 27 -20.85 11.79 5.18
CA SER A 27 -19.65 11.07 4.75
C SER A 27 -19.53 11.21 3.24
N ALA A 28 -18.69 12.14 2.78
CA ALA A 28 -18.29 12.19 1.39
C ALA A 28 -17.22 11.11 1.17
N PHE A 29 -17.56 10.11 0.37
CA PHE A 29 -16.54 9.24 -0.21
C PHE A 29 -15.89 10.04 -1.33
N LEU A 30 -14.67 10.52 -1.11
CA LEU A 30 -13.90 11.08 -2.21
C LEU A 30 -13.62 9.94 -3.20
N GLU A 31 -13.99 10.17 -4.45
CA GLU A 31 -13.62 9.36 -5.63
C GLU A 31 -12.10 9.43 -5.93
N ASP A 32 -11.29 9.80 -4.94
CA ASP A 32 -9.83 9.74 -5.04
C ASP A 32 -9.38 8.30 -4.73
N SER A 33 -9.37 7.49 -5.77
CA SER A 33 -8.58 6.26 -5.83
C SER A 33 -7.10 6.60 -5.69
N CYS A 34 -6.61 6.79 -4.46
CA CYS A 34 -5.18 7.01 -4.26
C CYS A 34 -4.42 5.76 -4.74
N ALA A 35 -3.19 5.96 -5.24
CA ALA A 35 -2.34 4.88 -5.74
C ALA A 35 -2.13 3.72 -4.75
N ALA A 36 -2.37 3.96 -3.45
CA ALA A 36 -2.33 2.95 -2.39
C ALA A 36 -3.52 1.98 -2.39
N CYS A 37 -4.64 2.33 -3.03
CA CYS A 37 -5.84 1.50 -3.16
C CYS A 37 -5.90 0.71 -4.47
N HIS A 38 -5.12 1.08 -5.49
CA HIS A 38 -5.04 0.34 -6.74
C HIS A 38 -4.17 -0.91 -6.56
N ARG A 39 -4.79 -2.09 -6.60
CA ARG A 39 -4.12 -3.35 -6.26
C ARG A 39 -2.90 -3.63 -7.15
N PRO A 40 -2.96 -3.47 -8.48
CA PRO A 40 -1.79 -3.65 -9.34
C PRO A 40 -0.63 -2.70 -9.00
N THR A 41 -0.91 -1.44 -8.67
CA THR A 41 0.12 -0.46 -8.30
C THR A 41 0.76 -0.82 -6.97
N SER A 42 -0.03 -1.17 -5.96
CA SER A 42 0.49 -1.60 -4.65
C SER A 42 1.36 -2.86 -4.76
N TYR A 43 0.97 -3.83 -5.58
CA TYR A 43 1.82 -5.00 -5.84
C TYR A 43 3.12 -4.64 -6.56
N ALA A 44 3.06 -3.77 -7.56
CA ALA A 44 4.26 -3.31 -8.27
C ALA A 44 5.22 -2.60 -7.31
N GLN A 45 4.72 -1.72 -6.44
CA GLN A 45 5.52 -1.03 -5.43
C GLN A 45 6.14 -2.01 -4.42
N ASN A 46 5.36 -2.94 -3.87
CA ASN A 46 5.85 -3.97 -2.96
C ASN A 46 6.95 -4.82 -3.61
N ARG A 47 6.77 -5.21 -4.87
CA ARG A 47 7.75 -5.97 -5.64
C ARG A 47 9.03 -5.18 -5.86
N THR A 48 8.94 -3.95 -6.35
CA THR A 48 10.12 -3.10 -6.61
C THR A 48 10.92 -2.87 -5.32
N ARG A 49 10.25 -2.58 -4.21
CA ARG A 49 10.90 -2.43 -2.91
C ARG A 49 11.57 -3.73 -2.47
N TYR A 50 10.86 -4.86 -2.58
CA TYR A 50 11.41 -6.17 -2.24
C TYR A 50 12.67 -6.48 -3.04
N GLU A 51 12.65 -6.29 -4.36
CA GLU A 51 13.78 -6.57 -5.26
C GLU A 51 15.00 -5.73 -4.89
N ALA A 52 14.81 -4.43 -4.62
CA ALA A 52 15.90 -3.54 -4.20
C ALA A 52 16.53 -3.99 -2.87
N GLU A 53 15.71 -4.26 -1.86
CA GLU A 53 16.19 -4.70 -0.53
C GLU A 53 16.80 -6.11 -0.59
N HIS A 54 16.23 -7.01 -1.41
CA HIS A 54 16.73 -8.38 -1.57
C HIS A 54 18.07 -8.43 -2.33
N ALA A 55 18.28 -7.54 -3.30
CA ALA A 55 19.56 -7.42 -3.99
C ALA A 55 20.68 -7.01 -3.04
N LEU A 56 20.41 -6.12 -2.07
CA LEU A 56 21.37 -5.75 -1.03
C LEU A 56 21.73 -6.95 -0.15
N LEU A 57 20.73 -7.69 0.35
CA LEU A 57 20.96 -8.90 1.15
C LEU A 57 21.76 -9.97 0.40
N MET A 58 21.49 -10.14 -0.90
CA MET A 58 22.26 -11.04 -1.76
C MET A 58 23.69 -10.56 -1.95
N GLY A 59 23.91 -9.25 -2.11
CA GLY A 59 25.24 -8.66 -2.20
C GLY A 59 26.06 -8.88 -0.93
N GLU A 60 25.47 -8.63 0.24
CA GLU A 60 26.10 -8.92 1.53
C GLU A 60 26.39 -10.41 1.71
N TYR A 61 25.48 -11.27 1.23
CA TYR A 61 25.67 -12.72 1.31
C TYR A 61 26.86 -13.17 0.45
N MET A 62 26.98 -12.64 -0.77
CA MET A 62 28.11 -12.93 -1.66
C MET A 62 29.44 -12.45 -1.06
N GLN A 63 29.44 -11.32 -0.36
CA GLN A 63 30.64 -10.83 0.34
C GLN A 63 31.01 -11.74 1.51
N ALA A 64 30.03 -12.18 2.30
CA ALA A 64 30.26 -13.13 3.39
C ALA A 64 30.79 -14.47 2.89
N ASP A 65 30.24 -14.98 1.77
CA ASP A 65 30.70 -16.19 1.08
C ASP A 65 32.15 -16.05 0.60
N ALA A 66 32.48 -14.95 -0.06
CA ALA A 66 33.85 -14.67 -0.51
C ALA A 66 34.86 -14.55 0.66
N ALA A 67 34.40 -14.12 1.83
CA ALA A 67 35.21 -14.02 3.05
C ALA A 67 35.25 -15.33 3.86
N GLY A 68 34.46 -16.35 3.50
CA GLY A 68 34.29 -17.57 4.28
C GLY A 68 33.56 -17.37 5.61
N ASP A 69 32.78 -16.30 5.77
CA ASP A 69 31.97 -16.03 6.97
C ASP A 69 30.66 -16.84 6.95
N GLU A 70 30.78 -18.11 7.30
CA GLU A 70 29.67 -19.07 7.41
C GLU A 70 28.55 -18.60 8.36
N ASP A 71 28.90 -17.90 9.44
CA ASP A 71 27.93 -17.36 10.39
C ASP A 71 27.17 -16.17 9.79
N GLY A 72 27.88 -15.29 9.08
CA GLY A 72 27.29 -14.20 8.28
C GLY A 72 26.32 -14.74 7.23
N MET A 73 26.74 -15.73 6.46
CA MET A 73 25.89 -16.41 5.48
C MET A 73 24.63 -16.99 6.11
N ARG A 74 24.72 -17.65 7.27
CA ARG A 74 23.55 -18.18 8.00
C ARG A 74 22.61 -17.08 8.50
N ARG A 75 23.13 -15.94 8.95
CA ARG A 75 22.32 -14.79 9.36
C ARG A 75 21.59 -14.19 8.16
N LEU A 76 22.30 -13.98 7.05
CA LEU A 76 21.76 -13.39 5.83
C LEU A 76 20.71 -14.29 5.17
N ARG A 77 20.91 -15.61 5.13
CA ARG A 77 19.87 -16.56 4.69
C ARG A 77 18.59 -16.42 5.51
N ARG A 78 18.69 -16.29 6.84
CA ARG A 78 17.52 -16.06 7.70
C ARG A 78 16.86 -14.71 7.43
N ALA A 79 17.64 -13.65 7.24
CA ALA A 79 17.13 -12.33 6.88
C ALA A 79 16.38 -12.36 5.53
N MET A 80 16.91 -13.04 4.52
CA MET A 80 16.25 -13.21 3.22
C MET A 80 14.92 -13.98 3.30
N LEU A 81 14.87 -15.04 4.12
CA LEU A 81 13.62 -15.77 4.38
C LEU A 81 12.57 -14.89 5.06
N GLU A 82 12.98 -14.09 6.05
CA GLU A 82 12.07 -13.17 6.73
C GLU A 82 11.60 -12.05 5.80
N HIS A 83 12.49 -11.49 4.99
CA HIS A 83 12.15 -10.50 3.97
C HIS A 83 11.09 -11.02 2.99
N THR A 84 11.24 -12.28 2.56
CA THR A 84 10.23 -12.95 1.71
C THR A 84 8.88 -13.11 2.42
N ARG A 85 8.88 -13.40 3.73
CA ARG A 85 7.65 -13.49 4.53
C ARG A 85 6.97 -12.13 4.65
N LEU A 86 7.72 -11.07 4.90
CA LEU A 86 7.20 -9.71 4.97
C LEU A 86 6.54 -9.29 3.64
N LEU A 87 7.16 -9.58 2.49
CA LEU A 87 6.54 -9.34 1.19
C LEU A 87 5.17 -10.04 1.07
N ARG A 88 5.08 -11.31 1.50
CA ARG A 88 3.80 -12.05 1.47
C ARG A 88 2.75 -11.41 2.36
N GLN A 89 3.13 -10.94 3.55
CA GLN A 89 2.22 -10.24 4.46
C GLN A 89 1.73 -8.92 3.86
N LEU A 90 2.61 -8.13 3.26
CA LEU A 90 2.25 -6.88 2.59
C LEU A 90 1.30 -7.13 1.41
N ASN A 91 1.58 -8.15 0.59
CA ASN A 91 0.70 -8.54 -0.51
C ASN A 91 -0.64 -9.07 -0.01
N PHE A 92 -0.66 -9.81 1.10
CA PHE A 92 -1.91 -10.23 1.73
C PHE A 92 -2.75 -9.04 2.21
N ALA A 93 -2.12 -8.04 2.84
CA ALA A 93 -2.80 -6.81 3.25
C ALA A 93 -3.43 -6.08 2.05
N VAL A 94 -2.74 -6.07 0.90
CA VAL A 94 -3.24 -5.51 -0.36
C VAL A 94 -4.46 -6.29 -0.90
N ILE A 95 -4.53 -7.61 -0.73
CA ILE A 95 -5.72 -8.41 -1.11
C ILE A 95 -6.95 -7.97 -0.31
N LEU A 96 -6.78 -7.66 0.97
CA LEU A 96 -7.87 -7.24 1.87
C LEU A 96 -8.43 -5.85 1.50
N VAL A 97 -7.76 -5.10 0.64
CA VAL A 97 -8.27 -3.83 0.12
C VAL A 97 -9.36 -4.11 -0.92
N ARG A 98 -10.59 -3.71 -0.59
CA ARG A 98 -11.75 -3.72 -1.50
C ARG A 98 -11.47 -2.81 -2.69
N GLU A 99 -11.25 -3.40 -3.85
CA GLU A 99 -11.18 -2.74 -5.15
C GLU A 99 -12.57 -2.87 -5.77
N GLU A 100 -13.26 -1.75 -6.02
CA GLU A 100 -14.56 -1.80 -6.69
C GLU A 100 -14.36 -2.02 -8.20
N PRO A 101 -14.96 -3.06 -8.80
CA PRO A 101 -14.71 -3.39 -10.20
C PRO A 101 -15.27 -2.35 -11.19
N CYS A 102 -16.37 -1.68 -10.85
CA CYS A 102 -17.07 -0.74 -11.73
C CYS A 102 -17.89 0.27 -10.90
N GLY A 103 -17.23 1.23 -10.26
CA GLY A 103 -17.85 2.53 -9.96
C GLY A 103 -17.49 3.53 -11.08
N ASP A 104 -17.91 4.79 -10.97
CA ASP A 104 -17.57 5.89 -11.91
C ASP A 104 -16.06 6.19 -12.04
N VAL A 105 -15.23 5.45 -11.30
CA VAL A 105 -13.78 5.53 -11.31
C VAL A 105 -13.21 4.79 -12.53
N LYS A 106 -12.78 5.56 -13.54
CA LYS A 106 -11.96 5.05 -14.65
C LYS A 106 -10.55 4.73 -14.14
N TRP A 107 -10.18 3.46 -14.13
CA TRP A 107 -8.81 3.05 -13.91
C TRP A 107 -7.98 3.28 -15.19
N PRO A 108 -6.70 3.67 -15.10
CA PRO A 108 -5.84 3.89 -16.28
C PRO A 108 -5.64 2.67 -17.18
N ALA A 109 -6.02 1.47 -16.71
CA ALA A 109 -5.95 0.22 -17.46
C ALA A 109 -7.30 -0.17 -18.11
N CYS A 110 -8.32 0.69 -18.03
CA CYS A 110 -9.65 0.47 -18.60
C CYS A 110 -9.88 1.23 -19.93
N GLU A 111 -8.82 1.52 -20.68
CA GLU A 111 -8.88 1.98 -22.07
C GLU A 111 -8.49 0.86 -23.05
#